data_AF-A0A068SG18-F1
#
_entry.id   AF-A0A068SG18-F1
#
_cell.length_a   1.000
_cell.length_b   1.000
_cell.length_c   1.000
_cell.angle_alpha   90.00
_cell.angle_beta   90.00
_cell.angle_gamma   90.00
#
_symmetry.space_group_name_H-M   'P 1'
#
loop_
_entity.id
_entity.type
_entity.pdbx_description
1 polymer ?
#
loop_
_entity_poly.entity_id
_entity_poly.type
_entity_poly.pdbx_seq_one_letter_code
_entity_poly.pdbx_strand_id
1 'polypeptide(L)'
;MGFGAMSMSSHTIPGFEQDIQDEYTHTPDGKPLYGSTTGVFDPKQGKSCPAKGEQPSIQAGSLENYWPNAGRSSQSTTTAVPFSKDVFRETLVEYIIQSATPFLAVKQTALQQLLFLAHKAPNQTSIQLPSPQTLARDLEQVHSKLRDTSAGELKRQELLAFTIDSWTTPSVRSSFLAVTAHWIDERWISQSVTIGFEKIVGAHTGNNMAEIVYGILASYQPTATPFHITMDNAANMDTLATALETKIQNQFIFKATENRVHCIGHIINLATQAALVRIQAEPHDNEEDEELFDNAENNTTRLLSKSQVVSDYLFQPDQCIKLFN
;
A
#
# COMPACT_ATOMS: atom_id res chain seq x y z
N MET A 1 -31.93 -28.25 10.77
CA MET A 1 -32.35 -27.38 9.64
C MET A 1 -31.18 -26.47 9.34
N GLY A 2 -30.52 -26.70 8.20
CA GLY A 2 -29.21 -26.13 7.89
C GLY A 2 -29.26 -24.66 7.49
N PHE A 3 -28.27 -23.89 7.93
CA PHE A 3 -27.95 -22.58 7.38
C PHE A 3 -26.60 -22.69 6.69
N GLY A 4 -26.61 -22.46 5.37
CA GLY A 4 -25.44 -22.48 4.51
C GLY A 4 -24.56 -21.25 4.76
N ALA A 5 -23.29 -21.49 5.01
CA ALA A 5 -22.25 -20.47 4.97
C ALA A 5 -22.07 -20.01 3.51
N MET A 6 -22.30 -18.72 3.23
CA MET A 6 -21.88 -18.12 1.97
C MET A 6 -20.36 -17.93 2.00
N SER A 7 -19.65 -18.94 1.53
CA SER A 7 -18.26 -18.82 1.10
C SER A 7 -18.21 -17.93 -0.14
N MET A 8 -17.55 -16.77 -0.05
CA MET A 8 -17.06 -16.09 -1.26
C MET A 8 -15.85 -16.86 -1.77
N SER A 9 -16.13 -17.95 -2.47
CA SER A 9 -15.15 -18.55 -3.37
C SER A 9 -14.97 -17.61 -4.56
N SER A 10 -13.72 -17.31 -4.91
CA SER A 10 -13.37 -16.81 -6.23
C SER A 10 -13.84 -17.84 -7.25
N HIS A 11 -14.97 -17.58 -7.90
CA HIS A 11 -15.36 -18.33 -9.08
C HIS A 11 -14.39 -17.95 -10.20
N THR A 12 -13.30 -18.70 -10.31
CA THR A 12 -12.53 -18.77 -11.55
C THR A 12 -13.45 -19.35 -12.61
N ILE A 13 -13.77 -18.57 -13.63
CA ILE A 13 -14.50 -19.05 -14.80
C ILE A 13 -13.59 -20.07 -15.51
N PRO A 14 -14.03 -21.31 -15.77
CA PRO A 14 -13.22 -22.27 -16.52
C PRO A 14 -13.10 -21.77 -17.97
N GLY A 15 -11.87 -21.57 -18.45
CA GLY A 15 -11.60 -21.28 -19.86
C GLY A 15 -10.84 -19.99 -20.17
N PHE A 16 -10.23 -19.32 -19.18
CA PHE A 16 -9.39 -18.13 -19.43
C PHE A 16 -7.95 -18.34 -18.94
N GLU A 17 -7.29 -19.33 -19.53
CA GLU A 17 -5.83 -19.44 -19.55
C GLU A 17 -5.41 -19.09 -20.97
N GLN A 18 -5.19 -17.80 -21.22
CA GLN A 18 -4.38 -17.35 -22.35
C GLN A 18 -3.20 -16.60 -21.75
N ASP A 19 -2.01 -17.16 -21.99
CA ASP A 19 -0.72 -16.54 -21.77
C ASP A 19 -0.73 -15.09 -22.25
N ILE A 20 -0.89 -14.15 -21.31
CA ILE A 20 -0.48 -12.77 -21.52
C ILE A 20 0.99 -12.76 -21.11
N GLN A 21 1.87 -13.09 -22.05
CA GLN A 21 3.31 -12.89 -21.87
C GLN A 21 3.61 -11.43 -21.54
N ASP A 22 4.62 -11.22 -20.69
CA ASP A 22 5.06 -9.99 -20.05
C ASP A 22 5.51 -8.85 -21.00
N GLU A 23 4.64 -8.37 -21.88
CA GLU A 23 5.00 -7.34 -22.87
C GLU A 23 4.89 -5.88 -22.34
N TYR A 24 4.47 -5.68 -21.09
CA TYR A 24 4.10 -4.34 -20.58
C TYR A 24 4.99 -3.78 -19.47
N THR A 25 6.23 -4.24 -19.33
CA THR A 25 7.21 -3.60 -18.43
C THR A 25 8.07 -2.55 -19.12
N HIS A 26 8.09 -2.56 -20.46
CA HIS A 26 8.96 -1.71 -21.27
C HIS A 26 8.17 -0.95 -22.36
N THR A 27 8.65 0.23 -22.75
CA THR A 27 8.21 0.95 -23.94
C THR A 27 8.59 0.18 -25.21
N PRO A 28 8.03 0.50 -26.40
CA PRO A 28 8.44 -0.13 -27.66
C PRO A 28 9.93 0.00 -28.01
N ASP A 29 10.66 0.95 -27.40
CA ASP A 29 12.12 1.10 -27.48
C ASP A 29 12.87 0.37 -26.35
N GLY A 30 12.21 -0.48 -25.57
CA GLY A 30 12.82 -1.35 -24.56
C GLY A 30 13.16 -0.67 -23.24
N LYS A 31 12.60 0.51 -22.92
CA LYS A 31 12.88 1.21 -21.66
C LYS A 31 11.82 0.92 -20.60
N PRO A 32 12.19 0.73 -19.33
CA PRO A 32 11.21 0.48 -18.28
C PRO A 32 10.21 1.64 -18.16
N LEU A 33 8.92 1.31 -18.09
CA LEU A 33 7.83 2.32 -17.98
C LEU A 33 7.86 3.10 -16.66
N TYR A 34 8.62 2.64 -15.68
CA TYR A 34 8.89 3.32 -14.42
C TYR A 34 10.39 3.61 -14.33
N GLY A 35 10.77 4.87 -14.51
CA GLY A 35 12.14 5.33 -14.28
C GLY A 35 12.36 5.73 -12.81
N SER A 36 13.58 5.50 -12.33
CA SER A 36 14.11 6.10 -11.11
C SER A 36 13.93 7.63 -11.15
N THR A 37 13.34 8.23 -10.10
CA THR A 37 13.26 9.69 -9.93
C THR A 37 14.59 10.28 -9.45
N THR A 38 15.69 10.05 -10.19
CA THR A 38 17.02 10.62 -9.87
C THR A 38 17.45 11.78 -10.78
N GLY A 39 16.55 12.29 -11.63
CA GLY A 39 16.83 13.48 -12.44
C GLY A 39 17.14 14.71 -11.58
N VAL A 40 18.43 15.01 -11.39
CA VAL A 40 18.93 16.24 -10.80
C VAL A 40 18.49 17.41 -11.67
N PHE A 41 17.59 18.23 -11.17
CA PHE A 41 17.17 19.47 -11.81
C PHE A 41 18.35 20.46 -11.76
N ASP A 42 19.11 20.61 -12.85
CA ASP A 42 20.16 21.64 -12.97
C ASP A 42 19.48 23.03 -13.12
N PRO A 43 19.51 23.89 -12.10
CA PRO A 43 18.82 25.19 -12.14
C PRO A 43 19.49 26.17 -13.10
N LYS A 44 20.68 25.85 -13.65
CA LYS A 44 21.49 26.77 -14.46
C LYS A 44 21.30 26.59 -15.98
N GLN A 45 20.54 25.59 -16.42
CA GLN A 45 20.19 25.40 -17.84
C GLN A 45 18.77 25.82 -18.20
N GLY A 46 18.01 26.35 -17.24
CA GLY A 46 16.73 27.00 -17.50
C GLY A 46 16.95 28.33 -18.22
N LYS A 47 16.44 28.45 -19.46
CA LYS A 47 16.23 29.76 -20.09
C LYS A 47 15.50 30.66 -19.09
N SER A 48 16.05 31.83 -18.82
CA SER A 48 15.50 32.80 -17.86
C SER A 48 14.01 33.01 -18.08
N CYS A 49 13.21 32.94 -17.01
CA CYS A 49 11.81 33.34 -17.03
C CYS A 49 11.67 34.75 -17.63
N PRO A 50 10.72 35.00 -18.55
CA PRO A 50 10.50 36.34 -19.09
C PRO A 50 10.16 37.33 -17.98
N ALA A 51 10.70 38.55 -18.09
CA ALA A 51 10.52 39.62 -17.11
C ALA A 51 9.04 40.01 -16.96
N LYS A 52 8.68 40.49 -15.76
CA LYS A 52 7.33 40.99 -15.41
C LYS A 52 6.82 41.98 -16.47
N GLY A 53 5.81 41.56 -17.24
CA GLY A 53 5.11 42.46 -18.17
C GLY A 53 4.41 41.77 -19.33
N GLU A 54 4.84 40.58 -19.74
CA GLU A 54 4.21 39.83 -20.83
C GLU A 54 3.69 38.49 -20.30
N GLN A 55 2.39 38.40 -20.03
CA GLN A 55 1.72 37.10 -20.01
C GLN A 55 1.49 36.71 -21.47
N PRO A 56 2.11 35.64 -22.00
CA PRO A 56 1.55 35.01 -23.18
C PRO A 56 0.15 34.55 -22.78
N SER A 57 -0.86 34.99 -23.54
CA SER A 57 -2.23 34.50 -23.39
C SER A 57 -2.25 33.04 -23.81
N ILE A 58 -1.80 32.14 -22.93
CA ILE A 58 -2.06 30.72 -23.06
C ILE A 58 -3.53 30.58 -22.69
N GLN A 59 -4.41 30.69 -23.70
CA GLN A 59 -5.70 30.02 -23.58
C GLN A 59 -5.36 28.57 -23.25
N ALA A 60 -5.75 28.11 -22.06
CA ALA A 60 -5.67 26.70 -21.72
C ALA A 60 -6.53 25.96 -22.76
N GLY A 61 -5.90 25.48 -23.83
CA GLY A 61 -6.53 24.59 -24.77
C GLY A 61 -6.88 23.34 -23.99
N SER A 62 -8.18 23.10 -23.81
CA SER A 62 -8.66 21.83 -23.26
C SER A 62 -8.00 20.70 -24.07
N LEU A 63 -7.43 19.70 -23.40
CA LEU A 63 -6.87 18.50 -24.07
C LEU A 63 -7.91 17.81 -24.97
N GLU A 64 -9.19 18.09 -24.72
CA GLU A 64 -10.31 17.74 -25.59
C GLU A 64 -10.11 18.19 -27.05
N ASN A 65 -9.42 19.31 -27.33
CA ASN A 65 -9.26 19.78 -28.71
C ASN A 65 -8.23 18.97 -29.53
N TYR A 66 -7.41 18.13 -28.89
CA TYR A 66 -6.36 17.35 -29.54
C TYR A 66 -6.75 15.90 -29.79
N TRP A 67 -7.93 15.48 -29.30
CA TRP A 67 -8.38 14.11 -29.44
C TRP A 67 -9.37 13.95 -30.60
N PRO A 68 -9.17 13.01 -31.56
CA PRO A 68 -9.99 12.89 -32.76
C PRO A 68 -11.49 12.63 -32.51
N ASN A 69 -11.86 12.23 -31.28
CA ASN A 69 -13.25 11.95 -30.88
C ASN A 69 -13.82 12.90 -29.82
N ALA A 70 -13.04 13.83 -29.28
CA ALA A 70 -13.51 14.76 -28.27
C ALA A 70 -14.35 15.86 -28.96
N GLY A 71 -15.67 15.79 -28.76
CA GLY A 71 -16.62 16.73 -29.34
C GLY A 71 -17.60 16.15 -30.36
N ARG A 72 -17.67 14.83 -30.57
CA ARG A 72 -18.87 14.23 -31.18
C ARG A 72 -20.04 14.27 -30.20
N SER A 73 -20.60 15.47 -30.00
CA SER A 73 -22.02 15.62 -29.73
C SER A 73 -22.76 15.02 -30.92
N SER A 74 -23.09 13.74 -30.84
CA SER A 74 -23.90 13.08 -31.86
C SER A 74 -25.32 13.64 -31.75
N GLN A 75 -25.61 14.65 -32.56
CA GLN A 75 -26.98 14.86 -33.02
C GLN A 75 -27.45 13.58 -33.74
N SER A 76 -28.42 12.89 -33.12
CA SER A 76 -29.41 11.99 -33.71
C SER A 76 -28.94 10.89 -34.68
N THR A 77 -28.95 9.62 -34.24
CA THR A 77 -29.73 8.52 -34.86
C THR A 77 -29.45 7.18 -34.16
N THR A 78 -30.53 6.46 -33.85
CA THR A 78 -30.57 5.15 -33.19
C THR A 78 -29.95 4.05 -34.07
N THR A 79 -28.62 4.01 -34.17
CA THR A 79 -27.92 2.80 -34.62
C THR A 79 -26.83 2.50 -33.61
N ALA A 80 -26.95 1.33 -32.96
CA ALA A 80 -25.97 0.87 -31.99
C ALA A 80 -24.63 0.71 -32.71
N VAL A 81 -23.63 1.51 -32.33
CA VAL A 81 -22.27 1.34 -32.83
C VAL A 81 -21.78 -0.02 -32.33
N PRO A 82 -21.42 -0.96 -33.23
CA PRO A 82 -20.92 -2.25 -32.80
C PRO A 82 -19.59 -2.08 -32.06
N PHE A 83 -19.34 -2.96 -31.08
CA PHE A 83 -18.08 -2.96 -30.34
C PHE A 83 -16.90 -3.13 -31.30
N SER A 84 -15.91 -2.25 -31.19
CA SER A 84 -14.62 -2.35 -31.87
C SER A 84 -13.51 -2.45 -30.83
N LYS A 85 -12.65 -3.46 -30.98
CA LYS A 85 -11.51 -3.68 -30.07
C LYS A 85 -10.54 -2.49 -30.09
N ASP A 86 -10.32 -1.90 -31.25
CA ASP A 86 -9.38 -0.79 -31.41
C ASP A 86 -9.93 0.49 -30.78
N VAL A 87 -11.22 0.80 -31.02
CA VAL A 87 -11.89 1.93 -30.39
C VAL A 87 -11.92 1.78 -28.87
N PHE A 88 -12.18 0.58 -28.35
CA PHE A 88 -12.14 0.32 -26.91
C PHE A 88 -10.74 0.57 -26.31
N ARG A 89 -9.68 0.15 -27.01
CA ARG A 89 -8.29 0.39 -26.58
C ARG A 89 -7.96 1.88 -26.57
N GLU A 90 -8.34 2.61 -27.61
CA GLU A 90 -8.16 4.07 -27.69
C GLU A 90 -8.89 4.78 -26.54
N THR A 91 -10.16 4.47 -26.30
CA THR A 91 -10.95 5.06 -25.20
C THR A 91 -10.38 4.71 -23.82
N LEU A 92 -9.80 3.52 -23.64
CA LEU A 92 -9.13 3.17 -22.39
C LEU A 92 -7.86 3.99 -22.16
N VAL A 93 -7.08 4.24 -23.22
CA VAL A 93 -5.90 5.12 -23.16
C VAL A 93 -6.31 6.55 -22.81
N GLU A 94 -7.36 7.07 -23.44
CA GLU A 94 -7.93 8.38 -23.11
C GLU A 94 -8.31 8.48 -21.63
N TYR A 95 -9.05 7.48 -21.14
CA TYR A 95 -9.45 7.42 -19.74
C TYR A 95 -8.25 7.48 -18.81
N ILE A 96 -7.21 6.67 -19.06
CA ILE A 96 -5.99 6.65 -18.25
C ILE A 96 -5.30 8.02 -18.24
N ILE A 97 -5.16 8.65 -19.40
CA ILE A 97 -4.52 9.98 -19.52
C ILE A 97 -5.33 11.05 -18.78
N GLN A 98 -6.64 11.11 -19.02
CA GLN A 98 -7.51 12.14 -18.46
C GLN A 98 -7.71 11.99 -16.94
N SER A 99 -7.71 10.75 -16.44
CA SER A 99 -7.88 10.47 -15.01
C SER A 99 -6.57 10.36 -14.23
N ALA A 100 -5.41 10.44 -14.92
CA ALA A 100 -4.09 10.17 -14.36
C ALA A 100 -4.03 8.83 -13.59
N THR A 101 -4.76 7.82 -14.08
CA THR A 101 -4.84 6.50 -13.46
C THR A 101 -3.57 5.70 -13.75
N PRO A 102 -3.02 4.93 -12.78
CA PRO A 102 -1.87 4.06 -13.06
C PRO A 102 -2.16 3.04 -14.17
N PHE A 103 -1.18 2.75 -15.03
CA PHE A 103 -1.33 1.73 -16.08
C PHE A 103 -1.71 0.35 -15.52
N LEU A 104 -1.32 0.06 -14.28
CA LEU A 104 -1.68 -1.16 -13.58
C LEU A 104 -3.20 -1.36 -13.40
N ALA A 105 -4.01 -0.30 -13.54
CA ALA A 105 -5.47 -0.38 -13.44
C ALA A 105 -6.09 -1.40 -14.39
N VAL A 106 -5.50 -1.63 -15.57
CA VAL A 106 -6.01 -2.61 -16.55
C VAL A 106 -5.93 -4.06 -16.05
N LYS A 107 -5.03 -4.34 -15.09
CA LYS A 107 -4.89 -5.65 -14.44
C LYS A 107 -5.86 -5.83 -13.27
N GLN A 108 -6.57 -4.79 -12.85
CA GLN A 108 -7.48 -4.88 -11.70
C GLN A 108 -8.77 -5.62 -12.09
N THR A 109 -9.01 -6.76 -11.44
CA THR A 109 -10.22 -7.57 -11.65
C THR A 109 -11.51 -6.77 -11.39
N ALA A 110 -11.49 -5.81 -10.47
CA ALA A 110 -12.64 -4.94 -10.17
C ALA A 110 -13.05 -4.09 -11.38
N LEU A 111 -12.09 -3.54 -12.13
CA LEU A 111 -12.37 -2.79 -13.36
C LEU A 111 -12.98 -3.72 -14.43
N GLN A 112 -12.42 -4.92 -14.59
CA GLN A 112 -12.93 -5.90 -15.55
C GLN A 112 -14.38 -6.34 -15.21
N GLN A 113 -14.67 -6.56 -13.92
CA GLN A 113 -16.01 -6.88 -13.45
C GLN A 113 -17.01 -5.74 -13.71
N LEU A 114 -16.62 -4.49 -13.45
CA LEU A 114 -17.44 -3.32 -13.73
C LEU A 114 -17.76 -3.20 -15.24
N LEU A 115 -16.76 -3.36 -16.10
CA LEU A 115 -16.93 -3.31 -17.55
C LEU A 115 -17.81 -4.45 -18.08
N PHE A 116 -17.65 -5.66 -17.53
CA PHE A 116 -18.49 -6.80 -17.88
C PHE A 116 -19.94 -6.62 -17.45
N LEU A 117 -20.17 -6.04 -16.26
CA LEU A 117 -21.51 -5.67 -15.82
C LEU A 117 -22.12 -4.59 -16.73
N ALA A 118 -21.34 -3.57 -17.07
CA ALA A 118 -21.77 -2.49 -17.96
C ALA A 118 -22.14 -3.01 -19.36
N HIS A 119 -21.39 -3.99 -19.90
CA HIS A 119 -21.70 -4.62 -21.18
C HIS A 119 -23.09 -5.31 -21.21
N LYS A 120 -23.59 -5.75 -20.05
CA LYS A 120 -24.93 -6.36 -19.92
C LYS A 120 -26.06 -5.35 -19.81
N ALA A 121 -25.77 -4.05 -19.78
CA ALA A 121 -26.80 -3.03 -19.69
C ALA A 121 -27.69 -3.03 -20.96
N PRO A 122 -29.02 -2.93 -20.82
CA PRO A 122 -29.93 -3.00 -21.97
C PRO A 122 -29.78 -1.82 -22.93
N ASN A 123 -29.25 -0.69 -22.45
CA ASN A 123 -28.90 0.48 -23.25
C ASN A 123 -27.90 1.36 -22.49
N GLN A 124 -27.24 2.27 -23.21
CA GLN A 124 -26.25 3.20 -22.64
C GLN A 124 -26.83 4.07 -21.52
N THR A 125 -28.11 4.49 -21.64
CA THR A 125 -28.79 5.31 -20.63
C THR A 125 -29.03 4.58 -19.30
N SER A 126 -28.89 3.25 -19.27
CA SER A 126 -28.96 2.45 -18.04
C SER A 126 -27.68 2.52 -17.22
N ILE A 127 -26.56 2.91 -17.83
CA ILE A 127 -25.27 3.08 -17.14
C ILE A 127 -25.18 4.55 -16.71
N GLN A 128 -25.80 4.87 -15.58
CA GLN A 128 -25.70 6.19 -14.97
C GLN A 128 -24.75 6.11 -13.78
N LEU A 129 -23.61 6.80 -13.89
CA LEU A 129 -22.67 6.88 -12.77
C LEU A 129 -23.25 7.75 -11.66
N PRO A 130 -23.09 7.35 -10.39
CA PRO A 130 -23.52 8.17 -9.26
C PRO A 130 -22.72 9.47 -9.20
N SER A 131 -23.29 10.50 -8.57
CA SER A 131 -22.54 11.70 -8.25
C SER A 131 -21.40 11.39 -7.24
N PRO A 132 -20.33 12.21 -7.17
CA PRO A 132 -19.28 12.02 -6.19
C PRO A 132 -19.78 11.93 -4.74
N GLN A 133 -20.82 12.70 -4.40
CA GLN A 133 -21.44 12.67 -3.07
C GLN A 133 -22.20 11.37 -2.81
N THR A 134 -22.87 10.84 -3.82
CA THR A 134 -23.57 9.56 -3.73
C THR A 134 -22.56 8.44 -3.55
N LEU A 135 -21.48 8.43 -4.35
CA LEU A 135 -20.42 7.43 -4.25
C LEU A 135 -19.71 7.46 -2.89
N ALA A 136 -19.44 8.66 -2.34
CA ALA A 136 -18.85 8.80 -1.01
C ALA A 136 -19.75 8.20 0.08
N ARG A 137 -21.05 8.49 0.04
CA ARG A 137 -22.03 7.91 0.97
C ARG A 137 -22.12 6.39 0.82
N ASP A 138 -22.10 5.89 -0.40
CA ASP A 138 -22.16 4.45 -0.66
C ASP A 138 -20.89 3.74 -0.15
N LEU A 139 -19.72 4.38 -0.30
CA LEU A 139 -18.46 3.91 0.28
C LEU A 139 -18.52 3.86 1.81
N GLU A 140 -19.06 4.88 2.47
CA GLU A 140 -19.26 4.89 3.93
C GLU A 140 -20.16 3.73 4.39
N GLN A 141 -21.22 3.43 3.63
CA GLN A 141 -22.08 2.29 3.93
C GLN A 141 -21.36 0.95 3.78
N VAL A 142 -20.56 0.79 2.71
CA VAL A 142 -19.75 -0.42 2.51
C VAL A 142 -18.73 -0.56 3.64
N HIS A 143 -18.02 0.52 3.98
CA HIS A 143 -17.07 0.55 5.09
C HIS A 143 -17.74 0.16 6.41
N SER A 144 -18.90 0.72 6.73
CA SER A 144 -19.64 0.39 7.94
C SER A 144 -20.00 -1.10 8.02
N LYS A 145 -20.50 -1.68 6.92
CA LYS A 145 -20.81 -3.12 6.85
C LYS A 145 -19.58 -4.01 7.03
N LEU A 146 -18.47 -3.65 6.38
CA LEU A 146 -17.20 -4.39 6.50
C LEU A 146 -16.63 -4.28 7.92
N ARG A 147 -16.74 -3.11 8.54
CA ARG A 147 -16.35 -2.86 9.92
C ARG A 147 -17.15 -3.72 10.89
N ASP A 148 -18.47 -3.77 10.74
CA ASP A 148 -19.34 -4.59 11.58
C ASP A 148 -19.06 -6.08 11.41
N THR A 149 -18.81 -6.53 10.18
CA THR A 149 -18.39 -7.90 9.88
C THR A 149 -17.08 -8.21 10.59
N SER A 150 -16.07 -7.35 10.44
CA SER A 150 -14.75 -7.51 11.07
C SER A 150 -14.85 -7.52 12.60
N ALA A 151 -15.65 -6.64 13.19
CA ALA A 151 -15.93 -6.64 14.63
C ALA A 151 -16.57 -7.96 15.09
N GLY A 152 -17.50 -8.50 14.28
CA GLY A 152 -18.09 -9.81 14.51
C GLY A 152 -17.08 -10.96 14.45
N GLU A 153 -16.12 -10.92 13.52
CA GLU A 153 -15.03 -11.90 13.44
C GLU A 153 -14.11 -11.83 14.66
N LEU A 154 -13.64 -10.62 15.00
CA LEU A 154 -12.70 -10.38 16.09
C LEU A 154 -13.25 -10.86 17.44
N LYS A 155 -14.54 -10.63 17.70
CA LYS A 155 -15.21 -11.07 18.94
C LYS A 155 -15.28 -12.58 19.13
N ARG A 156 -15.12 -13.36 18.07
CA ARG A 156 -15.14 -14.83 18.15
C ARG A 156 -13.77 -15.44 18.41
N GLN A 157 -12.71 -14.64 18.35
CA GLN A 157 -11.35 -15.14 18.48
C GLN A 157 -10.95 -15.21 19.96
N GLU A 158 -10.37 -16.34 20.35
CA GLU A 158 -9.81 -16.57 21.69
C GLU A 158 -8.43 -15.93 21.88
N LEU A 159 -7.76 -15.62 20.77
CA LEU A 159 -6.45 -14.96 20.75
C LEU A 159 -6.38 -14.06 19.52
N LEU A 160 -5.93 -12.83 19.72
CA LEU A 160 -5.69 -11.87 18.66
C LEU A 160 -4.21 -11.46 18.65
N ALA A 161 -3.70 -11.12 17.48
CA ALA A 161 -2.47 -10.39 17.33
C ALA A 161 -2.72 -9.12 16.53
N PHE A 162 -1.98 -8.05 16.83
CA PHE A 162 -2.06 -6.80 16.11
C PHE A 162 -0.68 -6.43 15.59
N THR A 163 -0.62 -5.86 14.39
CA THR A 163 0.56 -5.15 13.91
C THR A 163 0.23 -3.66 13.88
N ILE A 164 1.12 -2.85 14.44
CA ILE A 164 1.00 -1.40 14.41
C ILE A 164 2.17 -0.87 13.62
N ASP A 165 1.87 -0.17 12.54
CA ASP A 165 2.86 0.47 11.69
C ASP A 165 2.59 1.97 11.64
N SER A 166 3.64 2.77 11.70
CA SER A 166 3.55 4.22 11.59
C SER A 166 4.65 4.74 10.68
N TRP A 167 4.28 5.61 9.75
CA TRP A 167 5.23 6.18 8.80
C TRP A 167 4.90 7.63 8.54
N THR A 168 5.93 8.41 8.20
CA THR A 168 5.79 9.78 7.74
C THR A 168 6.00 9.82 6.23
N THR A 169 5.03 10.38 5.52
CA THR A 169 5.15 10.62 4.08
C THR A 169 6.25 11.66 3.82
N PRO A 170 7.22 11.40 2.92
CA PRO A 170 8.33 12.32 2.66
C PRO A 170 7.87 13.70 2.15
N SER A 171 6.90 13.69 1.22
CA SER A 171 6.53 14.89 0.47
C SER A 171 5.62 15.84 1.24
N VAL A 172 4.60 15.32 1.93
CA VAL A 172 3.60 16.12 2.64
C VAL A 172 3.82 16.15 4.15
N ARG A 173 4.88 15.48 4.65
CA ARG A 173 5.25 15.36 6.07
C ARG A 173 4.07 15.04 6.98
N SER A 174 3.10 14.30 6.45
CA SER A 174 1.98 13.79 7.20
C SER A 174 2.34 12.39 7.66
N SER A 175 2.12 12.10 8.93
CA SER A 175 2.34 10.74 9.43
C SER A 175 1.03 10.05 9.72
N PHE A 176 1.05 8.75 9.48
CA PHE A 176 -0.09 7.87 9.56
C PHE A 176 0.24 6.73 10.51
N LEU A 177 -0.82 6.15 11.07
CA LEU A 177 -0.76 4.96 11.89
C LEU A 177 -1.79 3.97 11.37
N ALA A 178 -1.35 2.75 11.07
CA ALA A 178 -2.21 1.65 10.70
C ALA A 178 -2.21 0.59 11.80
N VAL A 179 -3.38 0.00 12.05
CA VAL A 179 -3.55 -1.15 12.94
C VAL A 179 -4.18 -2.27 12.14
N THR A 180 -3.49 -3.41 12.06
CA THR A 180 -3.99 -4.62 11.42
C THR A 180 -4.15 -5.70 12.47
N ALA A 181 -5.33 -6.31 12.52
CA ALA A 181 -5.63 -7.43 13.39
C ALA A 181 -5.40 -8.75 12.67
N HIS A 182 -4.93 -9.75 13.39
CA HIS A 182 -4.54 -11.06 12.89
C HIS A 182 -5.07 -12.16 13.82
N TRP A 183 -5.49 -13.27 13.24
CA TRP A 183 -5.92 -14.47 13.96
C TRP A 183 -5.75 -15.72 13.08
N ILE A 184 -5.90 -16.89 13.68
CA ILE A 184 -5.92 -18.17 12.96
C ILE A 184 -7.36 -18.67 12.99
N ASP A 185 -7.94 -18.94 11.83
CA ASP A 185 -9.31 -19.46 11.74
C ASP A 185 -9.41 -20.96 12.10
N GLU A 186 -10.63 -21.48 12.19
CA GLU A 186 -10.91 -22.89 12.52
C GLU A 186 -10.28 -23.89 11.52
N ARG A 187 -9.87 -23.43 10.33
CA ARG A 187 -9.21 -24.23 9.29
C ARG A 187 -7.70 -24.08 9.33
N TRP A 188 -7.15 -23.47 10.38
CA TRP A 188 -5.73 -23.18 10.53
C TRP A 188 -5.16 -22.23 9.48
N ILE A 189 -5.99 -21.34 8.94
CA ILE A 189 -5.57 -20.34 7.97
C ILE A 189 -5.36 -19.00 8.70
N SER A 190 -4.19 -18.40 8.51
CA SER A 190 -3.91 -17.05 9.00
C SER A 190 -4.81 -16.04 8.29
N GLN A 191 -5.54 -15.26 9.09
CA GLN A 191 -6.39 -14.17 8.63
C GLN A 191 -5.82 -12.84 9.11
N SER A 192 -6.01 -11.80 8.30
CA SER A 192 -5.57 -10.44 8.62
C SER A 192 -6.57 -9.41 8.11
N VAL A 193 -6.88 -8.40 8.91
CA VAL A 193 -7.74 -7.28 8.50
C VAL A 193 -7.24 -5.97 9.08
N THR A 194 -7.11 -4.94 8.24
CA THR A 194 -6.79 -3.58 8.70
C THR A 194 -8.01 -2.98 9.37
N ILE A 195 -7.91 -2.71 10.67
CA ILE A 195 -9.01 -2.21 11.51
C ILE A 195 -8.93 -0.69 11.74
N GLY A 196 -7.77 -0.09 11.49
CA GLY A 196 -7.62 1.35 11.57
C GLY A 196 -6.52 1.86 10.64
N PHE A 197 -6.76 3.02 10.04
CA PHE A 197 -5.80 3.78 9.26
C PHE A 197 -6.06 5.26 9.58
N GLU A 198 -5.24 5.83 10.46
CA GLU A 198 -5.49 7.15 11.02
C GLU A 198 -4.32 8.09 10.72
N LYS A 199 -4.65 9.34 10.40
CA LYS A 199 -3.65 10.40 10.35
C LYS A 199 -3.28 10.78 11.78
N ILE A 200 -1.99 10.75 12.10
CA ILE A 200 -1.50 11.22 13.39
C ILE A 200 -1.55 12.75 13.38
N VAL A 201 -2.39 13.32 14.25
CA VAL A 201 -2.50 14.77 14.45
C VAL A 201 -1.75 15.16 15.72
N GLY A 202 -0.95 16.22 15.64
CA GLY A 202 -0.16 16.72 16.77
C GLY A 202 1.20 16.05 16.91
N ALA A 203 1.66 15.84 18.14
CA ALA A 203 3.00 15.32 18.41
C ALA A 203 3.09 13.80 18.15
N HIS A 204 4.20 13.35 17.56
CA HIS A 204 4.49 11.94 17.26
C HIS A 204 5.00 11.16 18.49
N THR A 205 4.37 11.39 19.64
CA THR A 205 4.73 10.73 20.90
C THR A 205 4.01 9.40 21.02
N GLY A 206 4.63 8.45 21.75
CA GLY A 206 3.99 7.16 22.04
C GLY A 206 2.63 7.32 22.73
N ASN A 207 2.48 8.30 23.62
CA ASN A 207 1.21 8.60 24.30
C ASN A 207 0.09 8.99 23.31
N ASN A 208 0.39 9.89 22.36
CA ASN A 208 -0.61 10.32 21.37
C ASN A 208 -1.04 9.14 20.48
N MET A 209 -0.07 8.36 20.01
CA MET A 209 -0.36 7.17 19.21
C MET A 209 -1.12 6.10 20.02
N ALA A 210 -0.86 5.96 21.32
CA ALA A 210 -1.61 5.08 22.19
C ALA A 210 -3.08 5.49 22.32
N GLU A 211 -3.42 6.80 22.32
CA GLU A 211 -4.81 7.25 22.27
C GLU A 211 -5.51 6.82 20.97
N ILE A 212 -4.82 6.99 19.84
CA ILE A 212 -5.33 6.60 18.52
C ILE A 212 -5.59 5.09 18.48
N VAL A 213 -4.60 4.30 18.89
CA VAL A 213 -4.70 2.83 18.94
C VAL A 213 -5.81 2.38 19.89
N TYR A 214 -5.89 2.96 21.08
CA TYR A 214 -6.98 2.68 22.02
C TYR A 214 -8.35 3.01 21.42
N GLY A 215 -8.50 4.16 20.76
CA GLY A 215 -9.74 4.56 20.09
C GLY A 215 -10.15 3.57 18.99
N ILE A 216 -9.20 3.13 18.17
CA ILE A 216 -9.43 2.09 17.15
C ILE A 216 -9.91 0.82 17.84
N LEU A 217 -9.15 0.26 18.78
CA LEU A 217 -9.48 -0.99 19.47
C LEU A 217 -10.84 -0.91 20.18
N ALA A 218 -11.10 0.16 20.95
CA ALA A 218 -12.36 0.36 21.65
C ALA A 218 -13.56 0.39 20.69
N SER A 219 -13.39 0.92 19.48
CA SER A 219 -14.46 0.98 18.48
C SER A 219 -14.92 -0.41 18.02
N TYR A 220 -14.03 -1.41 17.98
CA TYR A 220 -14.36 -2.78 17.59
C TYR A 220 -14.91 -3.62 18.76
N GLN A 221 -14.94 -3.07 19.98
CA GLN A 221 -15.39 -3.75 21.21
C GLN A 221 -14.83 -5.19 21.34
N PRO A 222 -13.52 -5.44 21.17
CA PRO A 222 -13.00 -6.76 21.43
C PRO A 222 -13.25 -7.09 22.90
N THR A 223 -13.62 -8.34 23.15
CA THR A 223 -13.78 -8.93 24.48
C THR A 223 -12.45 -8.85 25.27
N ALA A 224 -12.48 -9.26 26.54
CA ALA A 224 -11.30 -9.42 27.40
C ALA A 224 -10.38 -10.58 26.93
N THR A 225 -10.06 -10.59 25.64
CA THR A 225 -9.24 -11.56 24.94
C THR A 225 -7.79 -11.14 25.09
N PRO A 226 -6.88 -12.05 25.47
CA PRO A 226 -5.45 -11.82 25.39
C PRO A 226 -5.04 -11.44 23.98
N PHE A 227 -4.11 -10.50 23.84
CA PHE A 227 -3.54 -10.18 22.54
C PHE A 227 -2.06 -9.83 22.57
N HIS A 228 -1.42 -9.95 21.42
CA HIS A 228 -0.04 -9.53 21.19
C HIS A 228 0.01 -8.34 20.23
N ILE A 229 1.01 -7.48 20.36
CA ILE A 229 1.25 -6.38 19.42
C ILE A 229 2.66 -6.48 18.86
N THR A 230 2.78 -6.50 17.54
CA THR A 230 4.05 -6.34 16.82
C THR A 230 4.19 -4.90 16.35
N MET A 231 5.33 -4.27 16.65
CA MET A 231 5.62 -2.86 16.32
C MET A 231 7.08 -2.72 15.90
N ASP A 232 7.45 -1.60 15.28
CA ASP A 232 8.86 -1.28 15.06
C ASP A 232 9.63 -1.06 16.39
N ASN A 233 10.96 -0.96 16.30
CA ASN A 233 11.84 -0.80 17.47
C ASN A 233 12.18 0.66 17.75
N ALA A 234 11.37 1.61 17.29
CA ALA A 234 11.59 3.00 17.64
C ALA A 234 11.21 3.24 19.11
N ALA A 235 11.96 4.11 19.80
CA ALA A 235 11.77 4.38 21.23
C ALA A 235 10.36 4.90 21.59
N ASN A 236 9.69 5.57 20.64
CA ASN A 236 8.31 6.01 20.81
C ASN A 236 7.30 4.85 20.82
N MET A 237 7.62 3.69 20.23
CA MET A 237 6.80 2.47 20.32
C MET A 237 6.87 1.82 21.70
N ASP A 238 8.01 1.93 22.41
CA ASP A 238 8.11 1.50 23.81
C ASP A 238 7.11 2.30 24.67
N THR A 239 7.14 3.62 24.50
CA THR A 239 6.24 4.53 25.21
C THR A 239 4.78 4.26 24.84
N LEU A 240 4.51 3.96 23.56
CA LEU A 240 3.16 3.60 23.10
C LEU A 240 2.66 2.35 23.81
N ALA A 241 3.44 1.27 23.83
CA ALA A 241 3.02 0.01 24.44
C ALA A 241 2.72 0.17 25.93
N THR A 242 3.57 0.87 26.69
CA THR A 242 3.35 1.14 28.11
C THR A 242 2.12 2.04 28.36
N ALA A 243 1.95 3.07 27.54
CA ALA A 243 0.79 3.95 27.63
C ALA A 243 -0.51 3.21 27.29
N LEU A 244 -0.48 2.35 26.27
CA LEU A 244 -1.62 1.53 25.86
C LEU A 244 -1.98 0.53 26.96
N GLU A 245 -1.00 -0.17 27.54
CA GLU A 245 -1.21 -1.07 28.70
C GLU A 245 -1.96 -0.37 29.83
N THR A 246 -1.59 0.88 30.15
CA THR A 246 -2.26 1.67 31.21
C THR A 246 -3.71 2.00 30.84
N LYS A 247 -4.00 2.25 29.57
CA LYS A 247 -5.33 2.65 29.08
C LYS A 247 -6.33 1.52 29.01
N ILE A 248 -5.86 0.36 28.60
CA ILE A 248 -6.69 -0.82 28.38
C ILE A 248 -6.97 -1.59 29.68
N GLN A 249 -6.39 -1.16 30.81
CA GLN A 249 -6.61 -1.79 32.12
C GLN A 249 -8.12 -1.99 32.36
N ASN A 250 -8.49 -3.23 32.66
CA ASN A 250 -9.87 -3.71 32.88
C ASN A 250 -10.73 -3.99 31.63
N GLN A 251 -10.25 -3.70 30.43
CA GLN A 251 -10.95 -4.01 29.17
C GLN A 251 -10.27 -5.13 28.38
N PHE A 252 -8.94 -5.22 28.45
CA PHE A 252 -8.14 -6.17 27.68
C PHE A 252 -7.03 -6.81 28.51
N ILE A 253 -6.52 -7.96 28.05
CA ILE A 253 -5.40 -8.68 28.67
C ILE A 253 -4.15 -8.45 27.80
N PHE A 254 -3.38 -7.41 28.13
CA PHE A 254 -2.10 -7.11 27.47
C PHE A 254 -1.16 -6.44 28.47
N LYS A 255 0.08 -6.91 28.48
CA LYS A 255 1.20 -6.32 29.20
C LYS A 255 2.30 -5.97 28.21
N ALA A 256 2.78 -4.73 28.24
CA ALA A 256 3.77 -4.25 27.27
C ALA A 256 5.06 -5.08 27.29
N THR A 257 5.47 -5.59 28.45
CA THR A 257 6.69 -6.37 28.63
C THR A 257 6.59 -7.83 28.17
N GLU A 258 5.39 -8.41 28.16
CA GLU A 258 5.18 -9.83 27.87
C GLU A 258 4.54 -10.05 26.48
N ASN A 259 3.73 -9.11 26.01
CA ASN A 259 2.90 -9.29 24.83
C ASN A 259 3.30 -8.41 23.64
N ARG A 260 4.35 -7.59 23.78
CA ARG A 260 4.93 -6.86 22.66
C ARG A 260 5.99 -7.72 21.96
N VAL A 261 5.93 -7.70 20.64
CA VAL A 261 6.90 -8.32 19.74
C VAL A 261 7.56 -7.24 18.90
N HIS A 262 8.87 -7.32 18.78
CA HIS A 262 9.65 -6.42 17.92
C HIS A 262 9.55 -6.85 16.45
N CYS A 263 9.47 -5.89 15.54
CA CYS A 263 9.42 -6.16 14.11
C CYS A 263 10.72 -6.81 13.65
N ILE A 264 10.67 -8.07 13.20
CA ILE A 264 11.86 -8.81 12.77
C ILE A 264 12.56 -8.16 11.58
N GLY A 265 11.81 -7.56 10.65
CA GLY A 265 12.41 -6.81 9.53
C GLY A 265 13.23 -5.62 10.02
N HIS A 266 12.75 -4.93 11.06
CA HIS A 266 13.49 -3.83 11.67
C HIS A 266 14.75 -4.33 12.39
N ILE A 267 14.67 -5.46 13.11
CA ILE A 267 15.83 -6.09 13.76
C ILE A 267 16.89 -6.46 12.73
N ILE A 268 16.50 -7.10 11.62
CA ILE A 268 17.41 -7.48 10.53
C ILE A 268 18.06 -6.24 9.92
N ASN A 269 17.28 -5.18 9.69
CA ASN A 269 17.80 -3.92 9.15
C ASN A 269 18.82 -3.28 10.11
N LEU A 270 18.53 -3.22 11.42
CA LEU A 270 19.48 -2.71 12.42
C LEU A 270 20.77 -3.54 12.47
N ALA A 271 20.65 -4.87 12.47
CA ALA A 271 21.80 -5.78 12.43
C ALA A 271 22.64 -5.57 11.17
N THR A 272 21.99 -5.39 10.01
CA THR A 272 22.65 -5.13 8.73
C THR A 272 23.37 -3.79 8.73
N GLN A 273 22.73 -2.72 9.22
CA GLN A 273 23.36 -1.40 9.33
C GLN A 273 24.58 -1.43 10.25
N ALA A 274 24.47 -2.09 11.41
CA ALA A 274 25.59 -2.27 12.33
C ALA A 274 26.76 -3.01 11.67
N ALA A 275 26.46 -4.08 10.92
CA ALA A 275 27.47 -4.82 10.16
C ALA A 275 28.14 -3.95 9.10
N LEU A 276 27.37 -3.21 8.29
CA LEU A 276 27.87 -2.32 7.23
C LEU A 276 28.80 -1.23 7.77
N VAL A 277 28.41 -0.57 8.86
CA VAL A 277 29.24 0.42 9.56
C VAL A 277 30.56 -0.22 10.03
N ARG A 278 30.47 -1.41 10.62
CA ARG A 278 31.66 -2.09 11.18
C ARG A 278 32.66 -2.50 10.10
N ILE A 279 32.17 -2.92 8.93
CA ILE A 279 33.02 -3.33 7.81
C ILE A 279 33.47 -2.16 6.92
N GLN A 280 33.12 -0.92 7.27
CA GLN A 280 33.39 0.29 6.49
C GLN A 280 32.94 0.13 5.04
N ALA A 281 31.73 -0.41 4.85
CA ALA A 281 31.13 -0.40 3.52
C ALA A 281 30.81 1.05 3.16
N GLU A 282 31.48 1.59 2.14
CA GLU A 282 31.07 2.87 1.57
C GLU A 282 29.81 2.66 0.73
N PRO A 283 28.78 3.52 0.88
CA PRO A 283 27.62 3.48 -0.01
C PRO A 283 28.11 3.73 -1.45
N HIS A 284 27.87 2.76 -2.32
CA HIS A 284 28.24 2.85 -3.73
C HIS A 284 27.05 3.45 -4.49
N ASP A 285 26.98 4.78 -4.55
CA ASP A 285 25.94 5.52 -5.27
C ASP A 285 26.29 5.67 -6.77
N ASN A 286 26.70 4.58 -7.43
CA ASN A 286 26.95 4.61 -8.88
C ASN A 286 25.76 3.98 -9.61
N GLU A 287 25.10 4.77 -10.45
CA GLU A 287 23.93 4.41 -11.28
C GLU A 287 24.22 3.33 -12.35
N GLU A 288 25.39 2.68 -12.33
CA GLU A 288 25.85 1.71 -13.35
C GLU A 288 25.84 0.25 -12.88
N ASP A 289 25.44 -0.04 -11.65
CA ASP A 289 25.54 -1.39 -11.08
C ASP A 289 24.27 -2.26 -11.28
N GLU A 290 23.73 -2.31 -12.50
CA GLU A 290 22.84 -3.43 -12.88
C GLU A 290 23.64 -4.70 -13.23
N GLU A 291 24.97 -4.62 -13.41
CA GLU A 291 25.86 -5.76 -13.72
C GLU A 291 26.56 -6.38 -12.50
N LEU A 292 26.15 -6.06 -11.27
CA LEU A 292 26.87 -6.52 -10.06
C LEU A 292 26.49 -7.92 -9.56
N PHE A 293 25.53 -8.58 -10.22
CA PHE A 293 25.10 -9.95 -9.88
C PHE A 293 25.97 -11.05 -10.50
N ASP A 294 26.85 -10.74 -11.46
CA ASP A 294 27.60 -11.76 -12.23
C ASP A 294 28.98 -12.14 -11.64
N ASN A 295 29.45 -11.47 -10.58
CA ASN A 295 30.75 -11.76 -9.95
C ASN A 295 30.64 -12.22 -8.49
N ALA A 296 29.75 -13.18 -8.24
CA ALA A 296 29.50 -13.76 -6.92
C ALA A 296 30.78 -14.26 -6.22
N GLU A 297 31.72 -14.92 -6.91
CA GLU A 297 32.89 -15.56 -6.26
C GLU A 297 33.88 -14.58 -5.61
N ASN A 298 34.17 -13.45 -6.26
CA ASN A 298 35.08 -12.44 -5.73
C ASN A 298 34.45 -11.66 -4.55
N ASN A 299 33.14 -11.40 -4.63
CA ASN A 299 32.38 -10.80 -3.54
C ASN A 299 32.23 -11.75 -2.35
N THR A 300 32.08 -13.06 -2.60
CA THR A 300 31.99 -14.08 -1.55
C THR A 300 33.30 -14.14 -0.75
N THR A 301 34.47 -14.04 -1.38
CA THR A 301 35.76 -14.09 -0.66
C THR A 301 36.00 -12.84 0.22
N ARG A 302 35.57 -11.65 -0.24
CA ARG A 302 35.61 -10.40 0.54
C ARG A 302 34.57 -10.38 1.66
N LEU A 303 33.39 -10.97 1.43
CA LEU A 303 32.35 -11.14 2.45
C LEU A 303 32.72 -12.22 3.47
N LEU A 304 33.36 -13.33 3.09
CA LEU A 304 33.81 -14.40 3.99
C LEU A 304 34.95 -13.96 4.91
N SER A 305 35.92 -13.19 4.41
CA SER A 305 36.96 -12.59 5.27
C SER A 305 36.39 -11.58 6.27
N LYS A 306 35.23 -10.97 5.95
CA LYS A 306 34.47 -10.08 6.84
C LYS A 306 33.40 -10.81 7.65
N SER A 307 32.98 -12.03 7.27
CA SER A 307 31.92 -12.79 7.93
C SER A 307 32.37 -13.32 9.28
N GLN A 308 33.69 -13.53 9.47
CA GLN A 308 34.25 -13.84 10.78
C GLN A 308 33.95 -12.71 11.78
N VAL A 309 34.07 -11.44 11.35
CA VAL A 309 33.74 -10.26 12.17
C VAL A 309 32.25 -10.17 12.48
N VAL A 310 31.39 -10.55 11.52
CA VAL A 310 29.93 -10.56 11.70
C VAL A 310 29.49 -11.71 12.61
N SER A 311 30.09 -12.89 12.46
CA SER A 311 29.87 -14.06 13.32
C SER A 311 30.32 -13.77 14.76
N ASP A 312 31.51 -13.21 14.94
CA ASP A 312 32.04 -12.88 16.26
C ASP A 312 31.24 -11.77 16.97
N TYR A 313 30.40 -11.01 16.24
CA TYR A 313 29.51 -9.98 16.78
C TYR A 313 28.08 -10.47 17.03
N LEU A 314 27.47 -11.16 16.05
CA LEU A 314 26.11 -11.68 16.17
C LEU A 314 26.00 -12.81 17.21
N PHE A 315 27.08 -13.55 17.48
CA PHE A 315 27.09 -14.63 18.46
C PHE A 315 27.68 -14.23 19.83
N GLN A 316 27.84 -12.93 20.10
CA GLN A 316 28.07 -12.43 21.47
C GLN A 316 26.71 -12.24 22.17
N PRO A 317 26.40 -13.01 23.24
CA PRO A 317 25.11 -12.93 23.93
C PRO A 317 24.77 -11.50 24.38
N ASP A 318 25.79 -10.77 24.83
CA ASP A 318 25.69 -9.44 25.43
C ASP A 318 25.40 -8.33 24.41
N GLN A 319 25.76 -8.55 23.14
CA GLN A 319 25.57 -7.61 22.01
C GLN A 319 24.23 -7.83 21.33
N CYS A 320 23.84 -9.10 21.13
CA CYS A 320 22.51 -9.44 20.62
C CYS A 320 21.42 -8.85 21.53
N ILE A 321 21.54 -8.99 22.85
CA ILE A 321 20.56 -8.45 23.82
C ILE A 321 20.37 -6.92 23.66
N LYS A 322 21.38 -6.16 23.22
CA LYS A 322 21.27 -4.71 22.97
C LYS A 322 20.62 -4.34 21.64
N LEU A 323 20.49 -5.28 20.71
CA LEU A 323 19.71 -5.10 19.47
C LEU A 323 18.22 -5.45 19.68
N PHE A 324 17.92 -6.20 20.75
CA PHE A 324 16.58 -6.66 21.11
C PHE A 324 15.93 -5.88 22.28
N ASN A 325 16.68 -5.02 22.98
CA ASN A 325 16.22 -4.10 24.03
C ASN A 325 16.38 -2.65 23.58
#